data_AF-E6PX02-F1
#
_entry.id   AF-E6PX02-F1
#
_cell.length_a   1.000
_cell.length_b   1.000
_cell.length_c   1.000
_cell.angle_alpha   90.00
_cell.angle_beta   90.00
_cell.angle_gamma   90.00
#
_symmetry.space_group_name_H-M   'P 1'
#
loop_
_entity.id
_entity.type
_entity.pdbx_description
1 polymer ?
#
loop_
_entity_poly.entity_id
_entity_poly.type
_entity_poly.pdbx_seq_one_letter_code
_entity_poly.pdbx_strand_id
1 'polypeptide(L)'
;MPKIGVWLMPDNQRDGILEDLLCEAMSSTSHQYISAVVDKAKTDEFAAFRQVERSKAIVKTHIAWQDPNKKNLGEALNHFENLDAVFQNFREWLQALFG
;
A
#
# COMPACT_ATOMS: atom_id res chain seq x y z
N MET A 1 7.78 -24.05 22.46
CA MET A 1 8.66 -23.40 21.45
C MET A 1 8.50 -21.89 21.60
N PRO A 2 9.57 -21.08 21.46
CA PRO A 2 9.46 -19.64 21.56
C PRO A 2 8.61 -19.09 20.40
N LYS A 3 7.77 -18.09 20.68
CA LYS A 3 7.03 -17.37 19.64
C LYS A 3 8.01 -16.42 18.96
N ILE A 4 8.53 -16.82 17.81
CA ILE A 4 9.35 -15.95 16.97
C ILE A 4 8.38 -15.06 16.19
N GLY A 5 8.51 -13.74 16.34
CA GLY A 5 7.88 -12.76 15.45
C GLY A 5 8.87 -12.40 14.36
N VAL A 6 8.53 -12.66 13.10
CA VAL A 6 9.35 -12.27 11.95
C VAL A 6 8.74 -10.99 11.37
N TRP A 7 9.53 -9.92 11.30
CA TRP A 7 9.17 -8.70 10.58
C TRP A 7 9.66 -8.85 9.15
N LEU A 8 8.74 -8.84 8.19
CA LEU A 8 9.03 -9.11 6.79
C LEU A 8 8.62 -7.90 5.96
N MET A 9 9.61 -7.35 5.26
CA MET A 9 9.41 -6.33 4.26
C MET A 9 9.25 -7.03 2.91
N PRO A 10 8.29 -6.65 2.05
CA PRO A 10 7.91 -7.54 0.96
C PRO A 10 8.94 -7.68 -0.17
N ASP A 11 9.96 -6.81 -0.21
CA ASP A 11 11.11 -6.94 -1.11
C ASP A 11 12.47 -6.97 -0.41
N ASN A 12 12.50 -6.82 0.93
CA ASN A 12 13.71 -6.81 1.78
C ASN A 12 14.84 -5.87 1.31
N GLN A 13 14.56 -4.94 0.41
CA GLN A 13 15.54 -4.07 -0.25
C GLN A 13 15.15 -2.59 -0.20
N ARG A 14 13.85 -2.28 -0.10
CA ARG A 14 13.35 -0.91 0.03
C ARG A 14 13.00 -0.64 1.50
N ASP A 15 13.38 0.54 1.97
CA ASP A 15 12.78 1.18 3.14
C ASP A 15 11.32 1.56 2.80
N GLY A 16 10.45 0.57 2.56
CA GLY A 16 9.14 0.76 1.97
C GLY A 16 8.03 0.08 2.78
N ILE A 17 7.04 0.84 3.22
CA ILE A 17 5.87 0.28 3.90
C ILE A 17 4.99 -0.50 2.92
N LEU A 18 4.13 -1.39 3.42
CA LEU A 18 3.19 -2.18 2.60
C LEU A 18 2.41 -1.30 1.60
N GLU A 19 2.08 -0.08 2.00
CA GLU A 19 1.37 0.88 1.17
C GLU A 19 2.15 1.34 -0.07
N ASP A 20 3.48 1.28 -0.07
CA ASP A 20 4.28 1.57 -1.27
C ASP A 20 4.05 0.52 -2.36
N LEU A 21 3.96 -0.75 -1.98
CA LEU A 21 3.62 -1.84 -2.90
C LEU A 21 2.17 -1.75 -3.36
N LEU A 22 1.26 -1.35 -2.47
CA LEU A 22 -0.13 -1.17 -2.86
C LEU A 22 -0.31 -0.01 -3.86
N CYS A 23 0.50 1.05 -3.78
CA CYS A 23 0.54 2.07 -4.81
C CYS A 23 0.94 1.52 -6.19
N GLU A 24 1.85 0.54 -6.24
CA GLU A 24 2.22 -0.16 -7.49
C GLU A 24 1.10 -1.06 -8.02
N ALA A 25 0.25 -1.58 -7.13
CA ALA A 25 -0.89 -2.43 -7.48
C ALA A 25 -2.11 -1.65 -7.97
N MET A 26 -2.12 -0.32 -7.82
CA MET A 26 -3.18 0.56 -8.33
C MET A 26 -3.06 0.74 -9.85
N SER A 27 -4.17 1.11 -10.50
CA SER A 27 -4.09 1.59 -11.88
C SER A 27 -3.29 2.88 -11.96
N SER A 28 -2.54 3.06 -13.06
CA SER A 28 -1.71 4.26 -13.26
C SER A 28 -2.53 5.54 -13.21
N THR A 29 -3.72 5.55 -13.81
CA THR A 29 -4.65 6.69 -13.79
C THR A 29 -5.14 6.98 -12.38
N SER A 30 -5.57 5.96 -11.61
CA SER A 30 -6.03 6.17 -10.24
C SER A 30 -4.90 6.67 -9.34
N HIS A 31 -3.71 6.08 -9.46
CA HIS A 31 -2.55 6.47 -8.64
C HIS A 31 -2.13 7.91 -8.94
N GLN A 32 -2.07 8.32 -10.21
CA GLN A 32 -1.72 9.67 -10.60
C GLN A 32 -2.72 10.70 -10.08
N TYR A 33 -4.02 10.45 -10.26
CA TYR A 33 -5.07 11.38 -9.83
C TYR A 33 -5.11 11.53 -8.31
N ILE A 34 -5.12 10.41 -7.57
CA ILE A 34 -5.16 10.42 -6.11
C ILE A 34 -3.89 11.06 -5.54
N SER A 35 -2.72 10.76 -6.10
CA SER A 35 -1.47 11.42 -5.71
C SER A 35 -1.57 12.94 -5.81
N ALA A 36 -2.06 13.46 -6.94
CA ALA A 36 -2.22 14.89 -7.13
C ALA A 36 -3.18 15.52 -6.11
N VAL A 37 -4.30 14.86 -5.80
CA VAL A 37 -5.25 15.33 -4.79
C VAL A 37 -4.66 15.32 -3.39
N VAL A 38 -3.96 14.24 -3.01
CA VAL A 38 -3.31 14.09 -1.70
C VAL A 38 -2.19 15.12 -1.52
N ASP A 39 -1.37 15.34 -2.55
CA ASP A 39 -0.28 16.31 -2.52
C ASP A 39 -0.82 17.75 -2.46
N LYS A 40 -1.91 18.03 -3.19
CA LYS A 40 -2.61 19.30 -3.10
C LYS A 40 -3.20 19.52 -1.71
N ALA A 41 -3.88 18.53 -1.15
CA ALA A 41 -4.42 18.62 0.21
C ALA A 41 -3.32 18.83 1.26
N LYS A 42 -2.13 18.26 1.05
CA LYS A 42 -0.97 18.50 1.90
C LYS A 42 -0.42 19.93 1.76
N THR A 43 -0.33 20.42 0.53
CA THR A 43 0.17 21.77 0.21
C THR A 43 -0.77 22.87 0.72
N ASP A 44 -2.08 22.66 0.56
CA ASP A 44 -3.13 23.57 0.98
C ASP A 44 -3.45 23.44 2.49
N GLU A 45 -2.62 22.71 3.26
CA GLU A 45 -2.74 22.51 4.71
C GLU A 45 -4.03 21.82 5.19
N PHE A 46 -4.80 21.19 4.31
CA PHE A 46 -5.95 20.36 4.67
C PHE A 46 -5.55 18.97 5.21
N ALA A 47 -4.31 18.54 4.98
CA ALA A 47 -3.81 17.24 5.42
C ALA A 47 -2.54 17.34 6.28
N ALA A 48 -2.55 16.68 7.44
CA ALA A 48 -1.49 16.78 8.45
C ALA A 48 -0.48 15.61 8.46
N PHE A 49 -0.58 14.65 7.53
CA PHE A 49 0.32 13.48 7.50
C PHE A 49 1.79 13.86 7.24
N ARG A 50 2.75 13.07 7.75
CA ARG A 50 4.19 13.28 7.50
C ARG A 50 4.56 12.80 6.10
N GLN A 51 5.64 13.32 5.52
CA GLN A 51 6.07 12.89 4.17
C GLN A 51 6.26 11.37 4.05
N VAL A 52 6.79 10.73 5.10
CA VAL A 52 6.97 9.26 5.17
C VAL A 52 5.65 8.47 5.24
N GLU A 53 4.51 9.15 5.41
CA GLU A 53 3.17 8.54 5.46
C GLU A 53 2.38 8.83 4.17
N ARG A 54 3.01 9.44 3.16
CA ARG A 54 2.34 9.83 1.91
C ARG A 54 1.66 8.65 1.21
N SER A 55 2.32 7.50 1.11
CA SER A 55 1.70 6.30 0.52
C SER A 55 0.51 5.79 1.33
N LYS A 56 0.52 5.94 2.67
CA LYS A 56 -0.65 5.65 3.51
C LYS A 56 -1.83 6.54 3.17
N ALA A 57 -1.58 7.83 2.95
CA ALA A 57 -2.64 8.78 2.58
C ALA A 57 -3.22 8.44 1.20
N ILE A 58 -2.39 8.09 0.22
CA ILE A 58 -2.81 7.66 -1.12
C ILE A 58 -3.67 6.40 -1.03
N VAL A 59 -3.16 5.34 -0.41
CA VAL A 59 -3.84 4.05 -0.28
C VAL A 59 -5.18 4.19 0.44
N LYS A 60 -5.22 4.93 1.56
CA LYS A 60 -6.48 5.16 2.28
C LYS A 60 -7.49 5.96 1.47
N THR A 61 -7.04 6.95 0.69
CA THR A 61 -7.91 7.73 -0.18
C THR A 61 -8.49 6.86 -1.30
N HIS A 62 -7.65 6.02 -1.92
CA HIS A 62 -8.11 5.06 -2.92
C HIS A 62 -9.19 4.14 -2.37
N ILE A 63 -8.95 3.51 -1.22
CA ILE A 63 -9.92 2.62 -0.57
C ILE A 63 -11.23 3.37 -0.26
N ALA A 64 -11.13 4.56 0.33
CA ALA A 64 -12.29 5.36 0.71
C ALA A 64 -13.15 5.77 -0.49
N TRP A 65 -12.57 5.94 -1.68
CA TRP A 65 -13.32 6.29 -2.89
C TRP A 65 -13.94 5.09 -3.60
N GLN A 66 -13.39 3.88 -3.43
CA GLN A 66 -13.98 2.67 -4.01
C GLN A 66 -15.10 2.10 -3.13
N ASP A 67 -14.89 2.05 -1.81
CA ASP A 67 -15.92 1.61 -0.85
C ASP A 67 -15.72 2.32 0.50
N PRO A 68 -16.49 3.39 0.77
CA PRO A 68 -16.41 4.14 2.02
C PRO A 68 -16.69 3.33 3.29
N ASN A 69 -17.31 2.15 3.18
CA ASN A 69 -17.64 1.31 4.34
C ASN A 69 -16.48 0.40 4.78
N LYS A 70 -15.44 0.26 3.95
CA LYS A 70 -14.27 -0.59 4.22
C LYS A 70 -13.31 0.13 5.15
N LYS A 71 -13.09 -0.46 6.34
CA LYS A 71 -12.31 0.18 7.41
C LYS A 71 -10.87 -0.29 7.49
N ASN A 72 -10.55 -1.46 6.92
CA ASN A 72 -9.21 -2.03 6.97
C ASN A 72 -8.69 -2.45 5.59
N LEU A 73 -7.37 -2.52 5.49
CA LEU A 73 -6.64 -2.80 4.26
C LEU A 73 -6.96 -4.18 3.67
N GLY A 74 -7.10 -5.19 4.52
CA GLY A 74 -7.34 -6.57 4.10
C GLY A 74 -8.69 -6.74 3.40
N GLU A 75 -9.73 -6.03 3.85
CA GLU A 75 -11.06 -6.07 3.23
C GLU A 75 -11.15 -5.32 1.90
N ALA A 76 -10.16 -4.47 1.60
CA ALA A 76 -10.16 -3.58 0.45
C ALA A 76 -9.21 -4.02 -0.67
N LEU A 77 -8.51 -5.15 -0.51
CA LEU A 77 -7.56 -5.67 -1.50
C LEU A 77 -8.19 -5.87 -2.89
N ASN A 78 -9.47 -6.22 -2.96
CA ASN A 78 -10.17 -6.43 -4.24
C ASN A 78 -10.31 -5.15 -5.10
N HIS A 79 -9.95 -3.98 -4.57
CA HIS A 79 -9.98 -2.71 -5.31
C HIS A 79 -8.66 -2.39 -6.04
N PHE A 80 -7.63 -3.22 -5.87
CA PHE A 80 -6.34 -3.07 -6.52
C PHE A 80 -6.26 -4.01 -7.73
N GLU A 81 -5.84 -3.48 -8.88
CA GLU A 81 -5.90 -4.18 -10.17
C GLU A 81 -4.76 -5.18 -10.37
N ASN A 82 -3.57 -4.87 -9.85
CA ASN A 82 -2.35 -5.62 -10.17
C ASN A 82 -1.70 -6.30 -8.95
N LEU A 83 -2.49 -6.63 -7.92
CA LEU A 83 -1.97 -7.25 -6.69
C LEU A 83 -1.14 -8.50 -6.97
N ASP A 84 -1.64 -9.40 -7.81
CA ASP A 84 -0.94 -10.66 -8.03
C ASP A 84 0.44 -10.47 -8.66
N ALA A 85 0.57 -9.52 -9.58
CA ALA A 85 1.85 -9.20 -10.20
C ALA A 85 2.83 -8.58 -9.19
N VAL A 86 2.34 -7.62 -8.38
CA VAL A 86 3.19 -6.91 -7.41
C VAL A 86 3.66 -7.82 -6.27
N PHE A 87 2.78 -8.70 -5.78
CA PHE A 87 3.10 -9.62 -4.68
C PHE A 87 3.83 -10.89 -5.13
N GLN A 88 4.06 -11.09 -6.44
CA GLN A 88 4.69 -12.31 -6.94
C GLN A 88 6.09 -12.53 -6.37
N ASN A 89 6.94 -11.51 -6.41
CA ASN A 89 8.30 -11.58 -5.86
C ASN A 89 8.30 -11.89 -4.36
N PHE A 90 7.34 -11.31 -3.62
CA PHE A 90 7.17 -11.58 -2.20
C PHE A 90 6.74 -13.03 -1.94
N ARG A 91 5.82 -13.55 -2.75
CA ARG A 91 5.37 -14.95 -2.67
C ARG A 91 6.49 -15.94 -2.96
N GLU A 92 7.27 -15.69 -4.01
CA GLU A 92 8.42 -16.53 -4.38
C GLU A 92 9.48 -16.52 -3.27
N TRP A 93 9.76 -15.35 -2.71
CA TRP A 93 10.67 -15.21 -1.58
C TRP A 93 10.19 -15.98 -0.34
N LEU A 94 8.90 -15.88 0.01
CA LEU A 94 8.31 -16.64 1.12
C LEU A 94 8.41 -18.15 0.90
N GLN A 95 8.15 -18.59 -0.34
CA GLN A 95 8.24 -20.01 -0.70
C GLN A 95 9.69 -20.50 -0.63
N ALA A 96 10.68 -19.70 -1.03
CA ALA A 96 12.08 -20.07 -0.90
C ALA A 96 12.56 -20.12 0.57
N LEU A 97 11.93 -19.35 1.47
CA LEU A 97 12.33 -19.31 2.88
C LEU A 97 11.69 -20.41 3.73
N PHE A 98 10.43 -20.78 3.43
CA PHE A 98 9.62 -21.67 4.28
C PHE A 98 9.07 -22.92 3.57
N GLY A 99 9.12 -22.98 2.24
CA GLY A 99 8.70 -24.13 1.43
C GLY A 99 9.81 -25.15 1.22
#